data_AF-A0A1I5F9M0-F1
#
_entry.id   AF-A0A1I5F9M0-F1
#
_cell.length_a   1.000
_cell.length_b   1.000
_cell.length_c   1.000
_cell.angle_alpha   90.00
_cell.angle_beta   90.00
_cell.angle_gamma   90.00
#
_symmetry.space_group_name_H-M   'P 1'
#
loop_
_entity.id
_entity.type
_entity.pdbx_description
1 polymer ?
#
loop_
_entity_poly.entity_id
_entity_poly.type
_entity_poly.pdbx_seq_one_letter_code
_entity_poly.pdbx_strand_id
1 'polypeptide(L)'
;MNEDTTILPFRQSEMILDPLTELARDGARRMLAEALKAEADAFVASFAEEQLEDGRQRIVRHGFGPERQIQTGIGALDVQR
;
A
#
# COMPACT_ATOMS: atom_id res chain seq x y z
N MET A 1 -17.17 23.78 49.03
CA MET A 1 -16.91 22.53 48.28
C MET A 1 -17.11 22.93 46.82
N ASN A 2 -16.03 23.41 46.20
CA ASN A 2 -16.10 24.00 44.87
C ASN A 2 -15.19 23.15 43.99
N GLU A 3 -15.81 22.28 43.20
CA GLU A 3 -15.11 21.36 42.32
C GLU A 3 -14.87 22.09 41.00
N ASP A 4 -13.73 22.78 40.91
CA ASP A 4 -13.25 23.42 39.68
C ASP A 4 -12.80 22.33 38.69
N THR A 5 -13.78 21.63 38.11
CA THR A 5 -13.52 20.69 37.02
C THR A 5 -13.10 21.49 35.80
N THR A 6 -11.80 21.53 35.55
CA THR A 6 -11.23 22.14 34.35
C THR A 6 -11.65 21.31 33.14
N ILE A 7 -12.72 21.75 32.47
CA ILE A 7 -13.17 21.15 31.20
C ILE A 7 -12.20 21.61 30.11
N LEU A 8 -11.28 20.72 29.75
CA LEU A 8 -10.43 20.92 28.58
C LEU A 8 -11.26 20.63 27.33
N PRO A 9 -11.30 21.54 26.34
CA PRO A 9 -11.99 21.28 25.09
C PRO A 9 -11.35 20.08 24.39
N PHE A 10 -12.19 19.17 23.89
CA PHE A 10 -11.76 18.07 23.05
C PHE A 10 -11.14 18.69 21.78
N ARG A 11 -9.82 18.58 21.59
CA ARG A 11 -9.21 18.99 20.33
C ARG A 11 -9.74 18.05 19.26
N GLN A 12 -10.70 18.53 18.47
CA GLN A 12 -11.08 17.85 17.24
C GLN A 12 -9.85 17.88 16.33
N SER A 13 -9.23 16.72 16.26
CA SER A 13 -8.18 16.40 15.32
C SER A 13 -8.79 16.39 13.91
N GLU A 14 -8.94 17.56 13.30
CA GLU A 14 -9.20 17.61 11.85
C GLU A 14 -7.95 17.18 11.06
N MET A 15 -6.78 17.09 11.71
CA MET A 15 -5.56 16.49 11.18
C MET A 15 -4.74 15.85 12.31
N ILE A 16 -4.98 14.56 12.62
CA ILE A 16 -3.95 13.77 13.32
C ILE A 16 -2.92 13.50 12.24
N LEU A 17 -1.99 14.44 12.08
CA LEU A 17 -0.66 14.15 11.58
C LEU A 17 0.12 13.64 12.79
N ASP A 18 -0.24 12.46 13.31
CA ASP A 18 0.64 11.81 14.28
C ASP A 18 1.78 11.11 13.52
N PRO A 19 3.04 11.35 13.90
CA PRO A 19 4.18 10.79 13.20
C PRO A 19 4.18 9.25 13.10
N LEU A 20 3.55 8.54 14.04
CA LEU A 20 3.50 7.08 14.02
C LEU A 20 2.49 6.58 13.00
N THR A 21 1.34 7.24 12.84
CA THR A 21 0.39 6.91 11.75
C THR A 21 1.01 7.17 10.38
N GLU A 22 1.73 8.28 10.20
CA GLU A 22 2.44 8.55 8.93
C GLU A 22 3.51 7.48 8.65
N LEU A 23 4.31 7.13 9.65
CA LEU A 23 5.30 6.06 9.54
C LEU A 23 4.64 4.71 9.21
N ALA A 24 3.52 4.39 9.86
CA ALA A 24 2.77 3.16 9.60
C ALA A 24 2.18 3.13 8.19
N ARG A 25 1.63 4.25 7.70
CA ARG A 25 1.09 4.38 6.34
C ARG A 25 2.19 4.23 5.29
N ASP A 26 3.33 4.87 5.47
CA ASP A 26 4.46 4.75 4.55
C ASP A 26 5.04 3.33 4.53
N GLY A 27 5.21 2.72 5.72
CA GLY A 27 5.61 1.32 5.83
C GLY A 27 4.63 0.37 5.12
N ALA A 28 3.33 0.55 5.36
CA ALA A 28 2.28 -0.25 4.72
C ALA A 28 2.26 -0.09 3.20
N ARG A 29 2.42 1.14 2.68
CA ARG A 29 2.53 1.40 1.24
C ARG A 29 3.67 0.63 0.61
N ARG A 30 4.86 0.68 1.21
CA ARG A 30 6.05 -0.04 0.71
C ARG A 30 5.87 -1.55 0.76
N MET A 31 5.36 -2.08 1.87
CA MET A 31 5.08 -3.51 2.01
C MET A 31 4.08 -3.99 0.95
N LEU A 32 3.02 -3.23 0.70
CA LEU A 32 2.02 -3.59 -0.29
C LEU A 32 2.55 -3.52 -1.73
N ALA A 33 3.36 -2.50 -2.05
CA ALA A 33 4.02 -2.40 -3.35
C ALA A 33 4.96 -3.60 -3.62
N GLU A 34 5.79 -3.98 -2.64
CA GLU A 34 6.68 -5.14 -2.77
C GLU A 34 5.91 -6.46 -2.85
N ALA A 35 4.83 -6.61 -2.07
CA ALA A 35 3.98 -7.81 -2.14
C ALA A 35 3.34 -7.97 -3.53
N LEU A 36 2.79 -6.90 -4.10
CA LEU A 36 2.21 -6.91 -5.45
C LEU A 36 3.27 -7.20 -6.52
N LYS A 37 4.47 -6.66 -6.36
CA LYS A 37 5.60 -6.93 -7.24
C LYS A 37 5.97 -8.41 -7.21
N ALA A 38 6.12 -8.99 -6.02
CA ALA A 38 6.44 -10.39 -5.83
C ALA A 38 5.35 -11.31 -6.39
N GLU A 39 4.08 -10.96 -6.21
CA GLU A 39 2.95 -11.70 -6.78
C GLU A 39 2.98 -11.68 -8.32
N ALA A 40 3.21 -10.51 -8.92
CA ALA A 40 3.32 -10.37 -10.37
C ALA A 40 4.51 -11.18 -10.94
N ASP A 41 5.65 -11.13 -10.28
CA ASP A 41 6.84 -11.86 -10.70
C ASP A 41 6.63 -13.38 -10.57
N ALA A 42 5.98 -13.84 -9.49
CA ALA A 42 5.59 -15.24 -9.30
C ALA A 42 4.56 -15.70 -10.34
N PHE A 43 3.59 -14.85 -10.69
CA PHE A 43 2.62 -15.14 -11.74
C PHE A 43 3.33 -15.35 -13.09
N VAL A 44 4.22 -14.44 -13.50
CA VAL A 44 4.97 -14.60 -14.76
C VAL A 44 5.85 -15.85 -14.72
N ALA A 45 6.53 -16.12 -13.60
CA ALA A 45 7.36 -17.31 -13.43
C ALA A 45 6.59 -18.63 -13.56
N SER A 46 5.29 -18.65 -13.21
CA SER A 46 4.45 -19.84 -13.38
C SER A 46 4.25 -20.25 -14.85
N PHE A 47 4.56 -19.37 -15.80
CA PHE A 47 4.48 -19.61 -17.24
C PHE A 47 5.87 -19.72 -17.90
N ALA A 48 6.93 -19.96 -17.14
CA ALA A 48 8.31 -19.95 -17.66
C ALA A 48 8.57 -20.97 -18.79
N GLU A 49 7.77 -22.03 -18.87
CA GLU A 49 7.85 -23.05 -19.92
C GLU A 49 7.07 -22.67 -21.19
N GLU A 50 6.19 -21.66 -21.12
CA GLU A 50 5.46 -21.16 -22.30
C GLU A 50 6.33 -20.20 -23.10
N GLN A 51 6.89 -20.71 -24.20
CA GLN A 51 7.71 -19.93 -25.12
C GLN A 51 7.04 -19.83 -26.50
N LEU A 52 7.32 -18.73 -27.20
CA LEU A 52 6.99 -18.56 -28.62
C LEU A 52 7.91 -19.44 -29.48
N GLU A 53 7.55 -19.63 -30.75
CA GLU A 53 8.36 -20.40 -31.71
C GLU A 53 9.79 -19.83 -31.89
N ASP A 54 9.98 -18.55 -31.59
CA ASP A 54 11.27 -17.86 -31.64
C ASP A 54 12.09 -17.93 -30.33
N GLY A 55 11.61 -18.68 -29.33
CA GLY A 55 12.30 -18.90 -28.04
C GLY A 55 12.12 -17.77 -27.02
N ARG A 56 11.30 -16.75 -27.29
CA ARG A 56 10.96 -15.72 -26.29
C ARG A 56 9.89 -16.21 -25.33
N GLN A 57 9.91 -15.68 -24.11
CA GLN A 57 8.84 -15.90 -23.14
C GLN A 57 7.50 -15.40 -23.70
N ARG A 58 6.47 -16.25 -23.62
CA ARG A 58 5.12 -15.93 -24.12
C ARG A 58 4.42 -14.91 -23.24
N ILE A 59 4.68 -14.96 -21.93
CA ILE A 59 4.10 -14.06 -20.93
C ILE A 59 5.22 -13.27 -20.29
N VAL A 60 5.06 -11.94 -20.23
CA VAL A 60 6.02 -11.01 -19.66
C VAL A 60 5.30 -9.96 -18.81
N ARG A 61 6.03 -9.38 -17.85
CA ARG A 61 5.52 -8.26 -17.07
C ARG A 61 5.50 -6.98 -17.90
N HIS A 62 4.33 -6.33 -17.98
CA HIS A 62 4.15 -5.06 -18.68
C HIS A 62 4.39 -3.86 -17.75
N GLY A 63 5.62 -3.73 -17.25
CA GLY A 63 6.05 -2.58 -16.43
C GLY A 63 5.17 -2.35 -15.19
N PHE A 64 4.91 -1.07 -14.90
CA PHE A 64 4.08 -0.63 -13.78
C PHE A 64 2.69 -0.17 -14.26
N GLY A 65 1.67 -0.46 -13.46
CA GLY A 65 0.32 0.04 -13.68
C GLY A 65 0.13 1.49 -13.21
N PRO A 66 -1.01 2.12 -13.52
CA PRO A 66 -1.38 3.38 -12.87
C PRO A 66 -1.51 3.17 -11.36
N GLU A 67 -1.18 4.21 -10.61
CA GLU A 67 -1.39 4.27 -9.16
C GLU A 67 -2.87 4.12 -8.83
N ARG A 68 -3.15 3.41 -7.73
CA ARG A 68 -4.51 3.18 -7.26
C ARG A 68 -4.57 3.32 -5.75
N GLN A 69 -5.70 3.84 -5.30
CA GLN A 69 -6.03 3.89 -3.89
C GLN A 69 -6.59 2.53 -3.43
N ILE A 70 -5.92 1.92 -2.45
CA ILE A 70 -6.31 0.64 -1.86
C ILE A 70 -6.80 0.89 -0.43
N GLN A 71 -8.02 0.44 -0.14
CA GLN A 71 -8.56 0.49 1.21
C GLN A 71 -7.90 -0.57 2.09
N THR A 72 -7.33 -0.15 3.23
CA THR A 72 -6.69 -1.04 4.21
C THR A 72 -7.20 -0.75 5.63
N GLY A 73 -6.71 -1.50 6.63
CA GLY A 73 -7.01 -1.26 8.04
C GLY A 73 -6.47 0.06 8.59
N ILE A 74 -5.40 0.62 8.01
CA ILE A 74 -4.85 1.95 8.36
C ILE A 74 -5.46 3.08 7.50
N GLY A 75 -6.51 2.77 6.74
CA GLY A 75 -7.18 3.67 5.81
C GLY A 75 -6.78 3.44 4.35
N ALA A 76 -7.18 4.37 3.50
CA ALA A 76 -6.84 4.38 2.08
C ALA A 76 -5.34 4.69 1.87
N LEU A 77 -4.67 3.89 1.03
CA LEU A 77 -3.27 4.03 0.67
C LEU A 77 -3.11 4.03 -0.85
N ASP A 78 -2.41 5.02 -1.39
CA ASP A 78 -2.08 5.06 -2.82
C ASP A 78 -0.85 4.19 -3.09
N VAL A 79 -0.98 3.25 -4.03
CA VAL A 79 0.04 2.24 -4.36
C VAL A 79 0.20 2.11 -5.88
N GLN A 80 1.45 2.03 -6.32
CA GLN A 80 1.84 1.67 -7.68
C GLN A 80 2.36 0.22 -7.71
N ARG A 81 1.91 -0.57 -8.70
CA ARG A 81 2.26 -1.99 -8.92
C ARG A 81 3.17 -2.14 -10.11
#